data_AF-A0A840L4F6-F1
#
_entry.id   AF-A0A840L4F6-F1
#
_cell.length_a   1.000
_cell.length_b   1.000
_cell.length_c   1.000
_cell.angle_alpha   90.00
_cell.angle_beta   90.00
_cell.angle_gamma   90.00
#
_symmetry.space_group_name_H-M   'P 1'
#
loop_
_entity.id
_entity.type
_entity.pdbx_description
1 polymer ?
#
loop_
_entity_poly.entity_id
_entity_poly.type
_entity_poly.pdbx_seq_one_letter_code
_entity_poly.pdbx_strand_id
1 'polypeptide(L)' 'MTTLTLTFNGPETQARQALGGLLQRFRSAYFVERSGNEYAVTTDEVTASELARQPQWSSRRVPDQAQH' A
#
# COMPACT_ATOMS: atom_id res chain seq x y z
N MET A 1 2.06 -11.30 -9.10
CA MET A 1 2.27 -9.95 -8.51
C MET A 1 1.04 -9.12 -8.83
N THR A 2 0.63 -8.28 -7.90
CA THR A 2 -0.51 -7.37 -8.02
C THR A 2 -0.11 -5.99 -7.52
N THR A 3 -0.76 -4.96 -8.03
CA THR A 3 -0.52 -3.57 -7.64
C THR A 3 -1.77 -3.01 -6.97
N LEU A 4 -1.59 -2.41 -5.80
CA LEU A 4 -2.64 -1.69 -5.09
C LEU A 4 -2.16 -0.30 -4.70
N THR A 5 -3.10 0.63 -4.65
CA THR A 5 -2.90 1.93 -4.02
C THR A 5 -3.23 1.78 -2.54
N LEU A 6 -2.31 2.23 -1.69
CA LEU A 6 -2.43 2.27 -0.25
C LEU A 6 -2.47 3.73 0.20
N THR A 7 -3.57 4.15 0.81
CA THR A 7 -3.75 5.52 1.30
C THR A 7 -3.80 5.52 2.81
N PHE A 8 -2.96 6.33 3.45
CA PHE A 8 -2.97 6.48 4.90
C PHE A 8 -4.17 7.33 5.35
N ASN A 9 -4.93 6.84 6.33
CA ASN A 9 -6.17 7.48 6.78
C ASN A 9 -5.94 8.59 7.82
N GLY A 10 -4.71 8.73 8.33
CA GLY A 10 -4.34 9.72 9.34
C GLY A 10 -3.63 10.95 8.78
N PRO A 11 -3.04 11.79 9.66
CA PRO A 11 -2.25 12.96 9.24
C PRO A 11 -1.07 12.57 8.37
N GLU A 12 -0.82 13.34 7.29
CA GLU A 12 0.27 13.08 6.33
C GLU A 12 1.65 12.99 7.00
N THR A 13 1.89 13.79 8.03
CA THR A 13 3.14 13.78 8.82
C THR A 13 3.41 12.45 9.50
N GLN A 14 2.37 11.64 9.77
CA GLN A 14 2.49 10.31 10.38
C GLN A 14 2.52 9.18 9.34
N ALA A 15 2.17 9.45 8.08
CA ALA A 15 2.09 8.43 7.04
C ALA A 15 3.43 7.71 6.83
N ARG A 16 4.54 8.46 6.80
CA ARG A 16 5.90 7.89 6.65
C ARG A 16 6.31 7.04 7.85
N GLN A 17 5.92 7.44 9.06
CA GLN A 17 6.18 6.64 10.27
C GLN A 17 5.39 5.33 10.25
N ALA A 18 4.11 5.39 9.91
CA ALA A 18 3.26 4.21 9.77
C ALA A 18 3.76 3.29 8.64
N LEU A 19 4.25 3.86 7.53
CA LEU A 19 4.83 3.10 6.41
C LEU A 19 6.06 2.31 6.85
N GLY A 20 6.89 2.88 7.72
CA GLY A 20 8.05 2.19 8.29
C GLY A 20 7.68 0.85 8.96
N GLY A 21 6.53 0.79 9.64
CA GLY A 21 6.01 -0.45 10.21
C GLY A 21 5.61 -1.49 9.16
N LEU A 22 5.01 -1.04 8.05
CA LEU A 22 4.66 -1.92 6.94
C LEU A 22 5.89 -2.46 6.21
N LEU A 23 6.91 -1.63 5.97
CA LEU A 23 8.16 -2.03 5.32
C LEU A 23 8.91 -3.13 6.11
N GLN A 24 8.88 -3.05 7.45
CA GLN A 24 9.52 -4.07 8.30
C GLN A 24 8.77 -5.41 8.28
N ARG A 25 7.43 -5.36 8.21
CA ARG A 25 6.54 -6.54 8.24
C ARG A 25 6.44 -7.21 6.87
N PHE A 26 6.37 -6.43 5.80
CA PHE A 26 6.13 -6.88 4.42
C PHE A 26 7.35 -6.61 3.55
N ARG A 27 8.48 -7.26 3.87
CA ARG A 27 9.78 -7.04 3.19
C ARG A 27 9.78 -7.38 1.70
N SER A 28 8.83 -8.21 1.26
CA SER A 28 8.67 -8.63 -0.12
C SER A 28 7.85 -7.63 -0.96
N ALA A 29 7.21 -6.66 -0.32
CA ALA A 29 6.39 -5.66 -0.98
C ALA A 29 7.21 -4.42 -1.36
N TYR A 30 6.97 -3.90 -2.56
CA TYR A 30 7.62 -2.71 -3.07
C TYR A 30 6.67 -1.51 -2.98
N PHE A 31 7.06 -0.48 -2.23
CA PHE A 31 6.26 0.72 -1.97
C PHE A 31 6.86 1.92 -2.69
N VAL A 32 6.03 2.68 -3.40
CA VAL A 32 6.40 3.93 -4.10
C VAL A 32 5.46 5.04 -3.64
N GLU A 33 6.00 6.11 -3.06
CA GLU A 33 5.24 7.31 -2.69
C GLU A 33 4.71 8.00 -3.96
N ARG A 34 3.38 8.18 -4.05
CA ARG A 34 2.73 8.98 -5.10
C ARG A 34 2.46 10.41 -4.61
N SER A 35 1.99 10.50 -3.37
CA SER A 35 1.68 11.72 -2.62
C SER A 35 1.98 11.46 -1.14
N GLY A 36 2.09 12.47 -0.29
CA GLY A 36 2.59 12.25 1.08
C GLY A 36 1.77 11.27 1.95
N ASN A 37 0.51 11.00 1.61
CA ASN A 37 -0.32 9.98 2.24
C ASN A 37 -0.72 8.82 1.31
N GLU A 38 -0.25 8.77 0.06
CA GLU A 38 -0.64 7.76 -0.93
C GLU A 38 0.58 7.03 -1.51
N TYR A 39 0.52 5.71 -1.53
CA TYR A 39 1.61 4.84 -1.95
C TYR A 39 1.11 3.79 -2.95
N ALA A 40 1.83 3.61 -4.05
CA ALA A 40 1.66 2.43 -4.90
C ALA A 40 2.42 1.26 -4.27
N VAL A 41 1.78 0.11 -4.15
CA VAL A 41 2.38 -1.09 -3.56
C VAL A 41 2.28 -2.25 -4.54
N THR A 42 3.42 -2.81 -4.92
CA THR A 42 3.52 -4.00 -5.77
C THR A 42 3.95 -5.18 -4.91
N THR A 43 3.15 -6.24 -4.87
CA THR A 43 3.39 -7.41 -4.00
C THR A 43 2.65 -8.65 -4.50
N ASP A 44 2.78 -9.79 -3.81
CA ASP A 44 1.93 -10.96 -4.03
C ASP A 44 0.50 -10.79 -3.46
N GLU A 45 -0.43 -11.64 -3.88
CA GLU A 45 -1.85 -11.56 -3.53
C GLU A 45 -2.12 -11.77 -2.01
N VAL A 46 -1.28 -12.57 -1.34
CA VAL A 46 -1.40 -12.83 0.10
C VAL A 46 -1.05 -11.56 0.86
N THR A 47 0.11 -10.98 0.56
CA THR A 47 0.55 -9.71 1.15
C THR A 47 -0.42 -8.56 0.83
N ALA A 48 -0.96 -8.49 -0.39
CA ALA A 48 -1.97 -7.51 -0.77
C ALA A 48 -3.24 -7.61 0.09
N SER A 49 -3.69 -8.84 0.36
CA SER A 49 -4.86 -9.10 1.22
C SER A 49 -4.59 -8.71 2.68
N GLU A 50 -3.37 -8.91 3.17
CA GLU A 50 -2.97 -8.48 4.51
C GLU A 50 -2.81 -6.96 4.63
N LEU A 51 -2.31 -6.30 3.59
CA LEU A 51 -2.26 -4.83 3.50
C LEU A 51 -3.66 -4.22 3.49
N ALA A 52 -4.62 -4.87 2.82
CA ALA A 52 -6.01 -4.44 2.79
C ALA A 52 -6.73 -4.53 4.15
N ARG A 53 -6.16 -5.26 5.11
CA ARG A 53 -6.68 -5.42 6.47
C ARG A 53 -6.06 -4.45 7.49
N GLN A 54 -5.14 -3.58 7.06
CA GLN A 54 -4.48 -2.66 7.99
C GLN A 54 -5.44 -1.54 8.40
N PRO A 55 -5.76 -1.37 9.69
CA PRO A 55 -6.83 -0.47 10.13
C PRO A 55 -6.55 1.02 9.85
N GLN A 56 -5.27 1.40 9.77
CA GLN A 56 -4.85 2.78 9.50
C GLN A 56 -4.76 3.10 8.00
N TRP A 57 -5.02 2.12 7.13
CA TRP A 57 -4.79 2.24 5.69
C TRP A 57 -6.03 1.85 4.90
N SER A 58 -6.37 2.67 3.92
CA SER A 58 -7.31 2.30 2.87
C SER A 58 -6.53 1.66 1.73
N SER A 59 -7.07 0.58 1.16
CA SER A 59 -6.47 -0.05 -0.01
C SER A 59 -7.46 -0.04 -1.17
N ARG A 60 -6.95 0.27 -2.36
CA ARG A 60 -7.68 0.16 -3.62
C ARG A 60 -6.82 -0.63 -4.57
N ARG A 61 -7.29 -1.81 -4.99
CA ARG A 61 -6.60 -2.51 -6.08
C ARG A 61 -6.63 -1.61 -7.30
N VAL A 62 -5.49 -1.44 -7.93
CA VAL A 62 -5.46 -0.88 -9.27
C VAL A 62 -5.97 -2.03 -10.13
N PRO A 63 -7.17 -1.92 -10.75
CA PRO A 63 -7.54 -2.91 -11.73
C PRO A 63 -6.43 -2.86 -12.77
N ASP A 64 -5.78 -4.01 -13.01
CA ASP A 64 -4.92 -4.22 -14.17
C ASP A 64 -5.71 -3.62 -15.33
N GLN A 65 -5.25 -2.49 -15.88
CA GLN A 65 -6.03 -1.80 -16.89
C GLN A 65 -6.30 -2.85 -17.96
N ALA A 66 -7.57 -3.19 -18.11
CA ALA A 66 -8.04 -4.13 -19.09
C ALA A 66 -7.28 -3.83 -20.38
N GLN A 67 -6.41 -4.77 -20.76
CA GLN A 67 -5.74 -4.77 -22.04
C GLN A 67 -6.83 -4.57 -23.09
N HIS A 68 -6.85 -3.40 -23.69
CA HIS A 68 -7.65 -3.09 -24.87
C HIS A 68 -6.68 -2.74 -26.00
#